data_AF-A0A832URM5-F1
#
_entry.id   AF-A0A832URM5-F1
#
_cell.length_a   1.000
_cell.length_b   1.000
_cell.length_c   1.000
_cell.angle_alpha   90.00
_cell.angle_beta   90.00
_cell.angle_gamma   90.00
#
_symmetry.space_group_name_H-M   'P 1'
#
loop_
_entity.id
_entity.type
_entity.pdbx_description
1 polymer ?
#
loop_
_entity_poly.entity_id
_entity_poly.type
_entity_poly.pdbx_seq_one_letter_code
_entity_poly.pdbx_strand_id
1 'polypeptide(L)'
;MGFFDDLKGFASKAVDKTGKVVKSAAAEYQKVKNIQDAKKAVLLDLSLDDLKKLASLCNLDASGYREVERQSFGTAKPKKIKMNRLDWVEHIAKVSTTKLIYALKVIKRGTQATELERSINQIDGAHDRKLKEIQEGVSLSPEAPDMLNSILNIVKNSVIGFSPDRYHNNESKYQTELLGYLKGNLPQRFGKAKVDTTKEYKFKDGRRVDLVINTQGYNVGLELKYSLKNSGQLHRLIGQIYDYSSLGLDALLVVDYNILDDSNATKLRDLKSKSDIPLIIIAGGVEV
;
A
#
# COMPACT_ATOMS: atom_id res chain seq x y z
N MET A 1 -40.27 20.42 -35.20
CA MET A 1 -38.85 19.98 -35.09
C MET A 1 -38.66 19.31 -33.73
N GLY A 2 -38.99 18.02 -33.55
CA GLY A 2 -38.93 17.40 -32.21
C GLY A 2 -38.53 15.92 -32.21
N PHE A 3 -39.14 15.11 -33.09
CA PHE A 3 -38.94 13.65 -33.07
C PHE A 3 -37.51 13.19 -33.44
N PHE A 4 -36.85 13.87 -34.40
CA PHE A 4 -35.49 13.52 -34.82
C PHE A 4 -34.39 13.99 -33.84
N ASP A 5 -34.62 15.07 -33.08
CA ASP A 5 -33.70 15.52 -32.04
C ASP A 5 -33.83 14.66 -30.77
N ASP A 6 -35.05 14.21 -30.44
CA ASP A 6 -35.28 13.24 -29.37
C ASP A 6 -34.63 11.87 -29.67
N LEU A 7 -34.68 11.41 -30.93
CA LEU A 7 -34.00 10.19 -31.39
C LEU A 7 -32.46 10.30 -31.31
N LYS A 8 -31.88 11.46 -31.66
CA LYS A 8 -30.44 11.71 -31.49
C LYS A 8 -30.04 11.76 -30.02
N GLY A 9 -30.88 12.35 -29.16
CA GLY A 9 -30.69 12.36 -27.71
C GLY A 9 -30.80 10.97 -27.07
N PHE A 10 -31.64 10.09 -27.62
CA PHE A 10 -31.77 8.71 -27.18
C PHE A 10 -30.59 7.84 -27.64
N ALA A 11 -30.16 7.99 -28.90
CA ALA A 11 -29.02 7.28 -29.45
C ALA A 11 -27.70 7.68 -28.75
N SER A 12 -27.49 8.96 -28.45
CA SER A 12 -26.30 9.42 -27.73
C SER A 12 -26.26 8.91 -26.29
N LYS A 13 -27.40 8.91 -25.57
CA LYS A 13 -27.51 8.36 -24.21
C LYS A 13 -27.35 6.84 -24.18
N ALA A 14 -27.82 6.12 -25.20
CA ALA A 14 -27.63 4.68 -25.32
C ALA A 14 -26.16 4.32 -25.61
N VAL A 15 -25.50 5.06 -26.51
CA VAL A 15 -24.08 4.88 -26.84
C VAL A 15 -23.18 5.20 -25.64
N ASP A 16 -23.49 6.24 -24.87
CA ASP A 16 -22.73 6.62 -23.67
C ASP A 16 -22.88 5.59 -22.54
N LYS A 17 -24.11 5.04 -22.35
CA LYS A 17 -24.33 3.94 -21.40
C LYS A 17 -23.59 2.66 -21.81
N THR A 18 -23.65 2.25 -23.07
CA THR A 18 -22.95 1.06 -23.55
C THR A 18 -21.43 1.24 -23.48
N GLY A 19 -20.92 2.44 -23.79
CA GLY A 19 -19.49 2.77 -23.65
C GLY A 19 -18.99 2.71 -22.20
N LYS A 20 -19.78 3.19 -21.23
CA LYS A 20 -19.44 3.09 -19.80
C LYS A 20 -19.43 1.64 -19.31
N VAL A 21 -20.41 0.83 -19.72
CA VAL A 21 -20.47 -0.60 -19.36
C VAL A 21 -19.24 -1.36 -19.87
N VAL A 22 -18.83 -1.14 -21.12
CA VAL A 22 -17.63 -1.78 -21.70
C VAL A 22 -16.36 -1.36 -20.96
N LYS A 23 -16.22 -0.06 -20.63
CA LYS A 23 -15.06 0.43 -19.87
C LYS A 23 -15.01 -0.13 -18.45
N SER A 24 -16.16 -0.26 -17.77
CA SER A 24 -16.23 -0.87 -16.43
C SER A 24 -15.89 -2.35 -16.46
N ALA A 25 -16.37 -3.10 -17.47
CA ALA A 25 -16.02 -4.51 -17.64
C ALA A 25 -14.52 -4.70 -17.91
N ALA A 26 -13.91 -3.82 -18.71
CA ALA A 26 -12.47 -3.84 -18.94
C ALA A 26 -11.66 -3.51 -17.67
N ALA A 27 -12.14 -2.58 -16.84
CA ALA A 27 -11.53 -2.26 -15.55
C ALA A 27 -11.59 -3.46 -14.58
N GLU A 28 -12.73 -4.14 -14.50
CA GLU A 28 -12.91 -5.34 -13.66
C GLU A 28 -12.01 -6.49 -14.14
N TYR A 29 -11.92 -6.71 -15.46
CA TYR A 29 -11.00 -7.69 -16.02
C TYR A 29 -9.54 -7.39 -15.66
N GLN A 30 -9.14 -6.11 -15.76
CA GLN A 30 -7.78 -5.69 -15.40
C GLN A 30 -7.52 -5.88 -13.90
N LYS A 31 -8.50 -5.60 -13.04
CA LYS A 31 -8.42 -5.88 -11.60
C LYS A 31 -8.15 -7.36 -11.34
N VAL A 32 -8.96 -8.24 -11.93
CA VAL A 32 -8.80 -9.70 -11.75
C VAL A 32 -7.42 -10.17 -12.20
N LYS A 33 -6.93 -9.65 -13.33
CA LYS A 33 -5.57 -9.94 -13.81
C LYS A 33 -4.50 -9.48 -12.83
N ASN A 34 -4.56 -8.23 -12.37
CA ASN A 34 -3.60 -7.67 -11.42
C ASN A 34 -3.58 -8.46 -10.10
N ILE A 35 -4.76 -8.90 -9.61
CA ILE A 35 -4.87 -9.76 -8.43
C ILE A 35 -4.18 -11.11 -8.66
N GLN A 36 -4.37 -11.71 -9.83
CA GLN A 36 -3.69 -12.95 -10.20
C GLN A 36 -2.17 -12.78 -10.24
N ASP A 37 -1.69 -11.70 -10.83
CA ASP A 37 -0.25 -11.41 -10.92
C ASP A 37 0.36 -11.15 -9.53
N ALA A 38 -0.32 -10.42 -8.65
CA ALA A 38 0.10 -10.21 -7.26
C ALA A 38 0.19 -11.52 -6.47
N LYS A 39 -0.78 -12.43 -6.65
CA LYS A 39 -0.70 -13.77 -6.03
C LYS A 39 0.50 -14.55 -6.53
N LYS A 40 0.74 -14.55 -7.85
CA LYS A 40 1.86 -15.27 -8.45
C LYS A 40 3.19 -14.73 -7.93
N ALA A 41 3.36 -13.41 -7.81
CA ALA A 41 4.57 -12.80 -7.28
C ALA A 41 4.90 -13.32 -5.87
N VAL A 42 3.94 -13.24 -4.95
CA VAL A 42 4.12 -13.72 -3.56
C VAL A 42 4.40 -15.23 -3.51
N LEU A 43 3.72 -16.02 -4.35
CA LEU A 43 3.92 -17.47 -4.41
C LEU A 43 5.29 -17.86 -5.00
N LEU A 44 5.84 -17.05 -5.90
CA LEU A 44 7.15 -17.27 -6.51
C LEU A 44 8.30 -17.17 -5.51
N ASP A 45 8.10 -16.55 -4.34
CA ASP A 45 9.12 -16.44 -3.29
C ASP A 45 9.11 -17.62 -2.31
N LEU A 46 8.11 -18.49 -2.38
CA LEU A 46 7.94 -19.61 -1.45
C LEU A 46 8.75 -20.84 -1.85
N SER A 47 9.14 -21.66 -0.88
CA SER A 47 9.76 -22.95 -1.17
C SER A 47 8.75 -23.91 -1.82
N LEU A 48 9.23 -24.93 -2.54
CA LEU A 48 8.36 -25.94 -3.14
C LEU A 48 7.51 -26.68 -2.09
N ASP A 49 8.05 -26.89 -0.88
CA ASP A 49 7.34 -27.56 0.19
C ASP A 49 6.29 -26.66 0.83
N ASP A 50 6.52 -25.35 0.90
CA ASP A 50 5.49 -24.39 1.30
C ASP A 50 4.35 -24.34 0.28
N LEU A 51 4.67 -24.37 -1.03
CA LEU A 51 3.65 -24.44 -2.08
C LEU A 51 2.77 -25.69 -1.95
N LYS A 52 3.35 -26.86 -1.68
CA LYS A 52 2.57 -28.09 -1.43
C LYS A 52 1.69 -27.98 -0.18
N LYS A 53 2.20 -27.41 0.91
CA LYS A 53 1.42 -27.17 2.15
C LYS A 53 0.26 -26.22 1.87
N LEU A 54 0.50 -25.14 1.13
CA LEU A 54 -0.53 -24.20 0.72
C LEU A 54 -1.59 -24.88 -0.14
N ALA A 55 -1.20 -25.68 -1.12
CA ALA A 55 -2.15 -26.41 -1.96
C ALA A 55 -3.07 -27.31 -1.13
N SER A 56 -2.51 -28.06 -0.18
CA SER A 56 -3.28 -28.89 0.76
C SER A 56 -4.27 -28.06 1.59
N LEU A 57 -3.81 -26.97 2.22
CA LEU A 57 -4.68 -26.05 2.98
C LEU A 57 -5.74 -25.35 2.11
N CYS A 58 -5.46 -25.19 0.82
CA CYS A 58 -6.39 -24.62 -0.14
C CYS A 58 -7.39 -25.66 -0.71
N ASN A 59 -7.35 -26.92 -0.25
CA ASN A 59 -8.12 -28.03 -0.81
C ASN A 59 -7.88 -28.23 -2.32
N LEU A 60 -6.66 -27.97 -2.77
CA LEU A 60 -6.22 -28.27 -4.12
C LEU A 60 -5.64 -29.67 -4.19
N ASP A 61 -5.61 -30.27 -5.38
CA ASP A 61 -4.98 -31.57 -5.57
C ASP A 61 -3.49 -31.49 -5.24
N ALA A 62 -3.12 -32.07 -4.09
CA ALA A 62 -1.78 -32.10 -3.59
C ALA A 62 -0.93 -33.23 -4.23
N SER A 63 -1.52 -34.04 -5.13
CA SER A 63 -0.85 -35.18 -5.78
C SER A 63 0.41 -34.78 -6.55
N GLY A 64 0.49 -33.52 -6.99
CA GLY A 64 1.62 -32.96 -7.71
C GLY A 64 1.70 -33.44 -9.15
N TYR A 65 0.57 -33.77 -9.77
CA TYR A 65 0.50 -34.11 -11.19
C TYR A 65 -0.56 -33.26 -11.90
N ARG A 66 -0.26 -32.86 -13.13
CA ARG A 66 -1.25 -32.28 -14.06
C ARG A 66 -1.53 -33.22 -15.20
N GLU A 67 -2.76 -33.20 -15.70
CA GLU A 67 -3.15 -33.91 -16.91
C GLU A 67 -2.90 -33.02 -18.12
N VAL A 68 -2.24 -33.57 -19.14
CA VAL A 68 -2.02 -32.89 -20.41
C VAL A 68 -2.68 -33.72 -21.50
N GLU A 69 -3.58 -33.08 -22.25
CA GLU A 69 -4.18 -33.68 -23.45
C GLU A 69 -3.09 -33.91 -24.49
N ARG A 70 -3.00 -35.13 -25.01
CA ARG A 70 -2.20 -35.38 -26.21
C ARG A 70 -3.00 -34.88 -27.40
N GLN A 71 -2.41 -33.99 -28.20
CA GLN A 71 -2.88 -33.76 -29.56
C GLN A 71 -2.64 -35.04 -30.38
N SER A 72 -3.59 -35.97 -30.29
CA SER A 72 -3.68 -37.12 -31.16
C SER A 72 -5.13 -37.29 -31.53
N PHE A 73 -5.44 -37.34 -32.83
CA PHE A 73 -6.75 -37.71 -33.34
C PHE A 73 -7.07 -39.15 -32.92
N GLY A 74 -7.70 -39.33 -31.76
CA GLY A 74 -8.07 -40.63 -31.20
C GLY A 74 -8.12 -40.63 -29.67
N THR A 75 -8.86 -41.58 -29.09
CA THR A 75 -9.19 -41.77 -27.66
C THR A 75 -7.98 -42.10 -26.76
N ALA A 76 -6.93 -41.30 -26.80
CA ALA A 76 -5.76 -41.47 -25.95
C ALA A 76 -6.04 -40.86 -24.55
N LYS A 77 -5.82 -41.66 -23.50
CA LYS A 77 -5.97 -41.22 -22.11
C LYS A 77 -4.99 -40.07 -21.79
N PRO A 78 -5.39 -39.06 -20.99
CA PRO A 78 -4.53 -37.96 -20.57
C PRO A 78 -3.23 -38.46 -19.91
N LYS A 79 -2.08 -37.83 -20.22
CA LYS A 79 -0.80 -38.17 -19.57
C LYS A 79 -0.65 -37.34 -18.30
N LYS A 80 -0.44 -38.01 -17.16
CA LYS A 80 -0.06 -37.34 -15.90
C LYS A 80 1.41 -36.93 -15.94
N ILE A 81 1.67 -35.65 -15.74
CA ILE A 81 3.02 -35.06 -15.69
C ILE A 81 3.22 -34.44 -14.31
N LYS A 82 4.37 -34.70 -13.68
CA LYS A 82 4.71 -34.13 -12.37
C LYS A 82 4.77 -32.60 -12.46
N MET A 83 4.07 -31.93 -11.56
CA MET A 83 4.03 -30.47 -11.46
C MET A 83 5.41 -29.94 -11.05
N ASN A 84 5.90 -28.96 -11.82
CA ASN A 84 7.05 -28.16 -11.44
C ASN A 84 6.62 -26.99 -10.53
N ARG A 85 7.57 -26.16 -10.09
CA ARG A 85 7.29 -25.00 -9.21
C ARG A 85 6.28 -24.03 -9.83
N LEU A 86 6.41 -23.72 -11.12
CA LEU A 86 5.52 -22.78 -11.81
C LEU A 86 4.10 -23.36 -11.92
N ASP A 87 3.98 -24.66 -12.19
CA ASP A 87 2.67 -25.34 -12.22
C ASP A 87 1.97 -25.21 -10.86
N TRP A 88 2.70 -25.34 -9.74
CA TRP A 88 2.15 -25.12 -8.40
C TRP A 88 1.68 -23.69 -8.17
N VAL A 89 2.52 -22.72 -8.54
CA VAL A 89 2.19 -21.29 -8.44
C VAL A 89 0.90 -20.98 -9.21
N GLU A 90 0.80 -21.44 -10.46
CA GLU A 90 -0.38 -21.22 -11.30
C GLU A 90 -1.63 -21.92 -10.74
N HIS A 91 -1.47 -23.10 -10.16
CA HIS A 91 -2.58 -23.84 -9.56
C HIS A 91 -3.10 -23.14 -8.30
N ILE A 92 -2.20 -22.66 -7.43
CA ILE A 92 -2.55 -21.99 -6.17
C ILE A 92 -3.08 -20.56 -6.40
N ALA A 93 -2.57 -19.83 -7.40
CA ALA A 93 -3.00 -18.46 -7.70
C ALA A 93 -4.51 -18.36 -8.04
N LYS A 94 -5.12 -19.46 -8.51
CA LYS A 94 -6.56 -19.55 -8.81
C LYS A 94 -7.45 -19.52 -7.55
N VAL A 95 -6.89 -19.79 -6.37
CA VAL A 95 -7.64 -19.79 -5.11
C VAL A 95 -8.10 -18.38 -4.74
N SER A 96 -9.21 -18.26 -3.99
CA SER A 96 -9.66 -16.97 -3.49
C SER A 96 -8.60 -16.30 -2.61
N THR A 97 -8.50 -14.97 -2.72
CA THR A 97 -7.48 -14.18 -2.03
C THR A 97 -7.55 -14.36 -0.52
N THR A 98 -8.76 -14.33 0.06
CA THR A 98 -8.98 -14.55 1.49
C THR A 98 -8.46 -15.89 1.97
N LYS A 99 -8.73 -16.97 1.21
CA LYS A 99 -8.29 -18.32 1.56
C LYS A 99 -6.78 -18.45 1.45
N LEU A 100 -6.16 -17.83 0.44
CA LEU A 100 -4.71 -17.82 0.27
C LEU A 100 -4.00 -17.05 1.40
N ILE A 101 -4.47 -15.84 1.75
CA ILE A 101 -3.94 -15.06 2.87
C ILE A 101 -4.03 -15.84 4.18
N TYR A 102 -5.18 -16.48 4.44
CA TYR A 102 -5.35 -17.34 5.60
C TYR A 102 -4.34 -18.50 5.60
N ALA A 103 -4.22 -19.22 4.48
CA ALA A 103 -3.30 -20.35 4.36
C ALA A 103 -1.83 -19.93 4.57
N LEU A 104 -1.41 -18.78 4.02
CA LEU A 104 -0.08 -18.20 4.24
C LEU A 104 0.19 -17.92 5.73
N LYS A 105 -0.80 -17.36 6.45
CA LYS A 105 -0.70 -17.12 7.90
C LYS A 105 -0.56 -18.44 8.67
N VAL A 106 -1.32 -19.48 8.31
CA VAL A 106 -1.26 -20.81 8.94
C VAL A 106 0.12 -21.47 8.79
N ILE A 107 0.75 -21.37 7.62
CA ILE A 107 2.10 -21.92 7.39
C ILE A 107 3.23 -21.02 7.89
N LYS A 108 2.94 -20.01 8.71
CA LYS A 108 3.89 -19.04 9.28
C LYS A 108 4.64 -18.21 8.22
N ARG A 109 3.99 -17.90 7.09
CA ARG A 109 4.46 -16.96 6.07
C ARG A 109 3.75 -15.61 6.20
N GLY A 110 3.89 -15.01 7.38
CA GLY A 110 3.20 -13.77 7.75
C GLY A 110 3.56 -12.58 6.85
N THR A 111 4.84 -12.41 6.51
CA THR A 111 5.32 -11.34 5.62
C THR A 111 4.64 -11.41 4.25
N GLN A 112 4.62 -12.59 3.64
CA GLN A 112 3.95 -12.84 2.36
C GLN A 112 2.44 -12.60 2.42
N ALA A 113 1.81 -12.94 3.55
CA ALA A 113 0.39 -12.68 3.74
C ALA A 113 0.09 -11.18 3.82
N THR A 114 0.89 -10.43 4.57
CA THR A 114 0.78 -8.97 4.68
C THR A 114 1.06 -8.28 3.35
N GLU A 115 2.07 -8.72 2.62
CA GLU A 115 2.41 -8.19 1.31
C GLU A 115 1.28 -8.41 0.29
N LEU A 116 0.70 -9.62 0.27
CA LEU A 116 -0.46 -9.90 -0.56
C LEU A 116 -1.65 -9.04 -0.17
N GLU A 117 -1.95 -8.92 1.13
CA GLU A 117 -3.05 -8.10 1.66
C GLU A 117 -2.88 -6.62 1.26
N ARG A 118 -1.67 -6.07 1.38
CA ARG A 118 -1.33 -4.71 0.93
C ARG A 118 -1.53 -4.54 -0.58
N SER A 119 -1.05 -5.48 -1.37
CA SER A 119 -1.13 -5.43 -2.84
C SER A 119 -2.59 -5.44 -3.32
N ILE A 120 -3.43 -6.24 -2.67
CA ILE A 120 -4.86 -6.34 -2.98
C ILE A 120 -5.57 -5.03 -2.65
N ASN A 121 -5.31 -4.45 -1.47
CA ASN A 121 -5.89 -3.17 -1.08
C ASN A 121 -5.50 -2.04 -2.06
N GLN A 122 -4.27 -2.03 -2.56
CA GLN A 122 -3.82 -1.08 -3.58
C GLN A 122 -4.56 -1.26 -4.91
N ILE A 123 -4.72 -2.52 -5.36
CA ILE A 123 -5.45 -2.84 -6.58
C ILE A 123 -6.93 -2.46 -6.46
N ASP A 124 -7.57 -2.76 -5.34
CA ASP A 124 -8.96 -2.38 -5.06
C ASP A 124 -9.12 -0.85 -5.08
N GLY A 125 -8.23 -0.12 -4.39
CA GLY A 125 -8.25 1.35 -4.40
C GLY A 125 -8.01 1.97 -5.77
N ALA A 126 -7.17 1.37 -6.62
CA ALA A 126 -6.97 1.80 -8.00
C ALA A 126 -8.21 1.51 -8.88
N HIS A 127 -8.83 0.35 -8.67
CA HIS A 127 -10.03 -0.05 -9.38
C HIS A 127 -11.23 0.84 -9.07
N ASP A 128 -11.48 1.11 -7.79
CA ASP A 128 -12.60 1.95 -7.34
C ASP A 128 -12.49 3.38 -7.89
N ARG A 129 -11.26 3.91 -7.99
CA ARG A 129 -10.99 5.18 -8.66
C ARG A 129 -11.35 5.11 -10.14
N LYS A 130 -10.87 4.09 -10.85
CA LYS A 130 -11.17 3.91 -12.28
C LYS A 130 -12.67 3.74 -12.56
N LEU A 131 -13.40 3.07 -11.69
CA LEU A 131 -14.86 2.99 -11.80
C LEU A 131 -15.52 4.36 -11.60
N LYS A 132 -15.07 5.16 -10.63
CA LYS A 132 -15.56 6.53 -10.44
C LYS A 132 -15.28 7.42 -11.65
N GLU A 133 -14.10 7.32 -12.24
CA GLU A 133 -13.75 8.03 -13.48
C GLU A 133 -14.71 7.71 -14.63
N ILE A 134 -15.01 6.42 -14.82
CA ILE A 134 -15.92 5.94 -15.85
C ILE A 134 -17.35 6.44 -15.61
N GLN A 135 -17.80 6.47 -14.35
CA GLN A 135 -19.13 6.91 -13.97
C GLN A 135 -19.30 8.43 -14.11
N GLU A 136 -18.37 9.20 -13.52
CA GLU A 136 -18.39 10.66 -13.46
C GLU A 136 -17.91 11.32 -14.76
N GLY A 137 -17.22 10.60 -15.65
CA GLY A 137 -16.67 11.14 -16.90
C GLY A 137 -15.53 12.13 -16.68
N VAL A 138 -15.03 12.22 -15.45
CA VAL A 138 -13.91 13.07 -15.05
C VAL A 138 -12.70 12.18 -14.87
N SER A 139 -11.61 12.46 -15.60
CA SER A 139 -10.34 11.79 -15.36
C SER A 139 -9.84 12.20 -13.97
N LEU A 140 -9.88 11.26 -13.03
CA LEU A 140 -9.06 11.33 -11.83
C LEU A 140 -7.63 10.99 -12.32
N SER A 141 -6.64 11.72 -11.83
CA SER A 141 -5.25 11.59 -12.30
C SER A 141 -4.76 10.14 -12.21
N PRO A 142 -4.16 9.57 -13.27
CA PRO A 142 -3.54 8.25 -13.21
C PRO A 142 -2.19 8.38 -12.52
N GLU A 143 -2.11 8.07 -11.23
CA GLU A 143 -0.82 7.99 -10.54
C GLU A 143 -0.55 6.55 -10.13
N ALA A 144 0.30 5.92 -10.95
CA ALA A 144 0.85 4.58 -10.85
C ALA A 144 1.89 4.48 -9.69
N PRO A 145 2.80 3.48 -9.66
CA PRO A 145 3.14 2.60 -8.53
C PRO A 145 3.86 3.23 -7.32
N ASP A 146 3.96 4.55 -7.26
CA ASP A 146 4.67 5.29 -6.23
C ASP A 146 3.74 6.17 -5.39
N MET A 147 2.50 5.71 -5.21
CA MET A 147 1.48 6.39 -4.41
C MET A 147 1.98 6.72 -3.00
N LEU A 148 2.73 5.79 -2.38
CA LEU A 148 3.37 6.03 -1.10
C LEU A 148 4.39 7.16 -1.19
N ASN A 149 5.25 7.19 -2.23
CA ASN A 149 6.20 8.29 -2.41
C ASN A 149 5.51 9.62 -2.73
N SER A 150 4.40 9.63 -3.47
CA SER A 150 3.58 10.83 -3.69
C SER A 150 2.97 11.32 -2.37
N ILE A 151 2.39 10.42 -1.58
CA ILE A 151 1.87 10.72 -0.24
C ILE A 151 2.99 11.27 0.65
N LEU A 152 4.13 10.59 0.67
CA LEU A 152 5.31 10.99 1.42
C LEU A 152 5.82 12.37 1.01
N ASN A 153 5.87 12.66 -0.29
CA ASN A 153 6.29 13.97 -0.79
C ASN A 153 5.30 15.06 -0.39
N ILE A 154 3.99 14.80 -0.46
CA ILE A 154 2.98 15.75 -0.02
C ILE A 154 3.13 16.02 1.48
N VAL A 155 3.16 14.97 2.30
CA VAL A 155 3.30 15.09 3.76
C VAL A 155 4.61 15.78 4.12
N LYS A 156 5.74 15.36 3.52
CA LYS A 156 7.05 15.98 3.70
C LYS A 156 7.00 17.48 3.39
N ASN A 157 6.48 17.85 2.23
CA ASN A 157 6.41 19.26 1.81
C ASN A 157 5.49 20.07 2.71
N SER A 158 4.41 19.47 3.24
CA SER A 158 3.57 20.10 4.25
C SER A 158 4.31 20.30 5.57
N VAL A 159 5.08 19.31 6.03
CA VAL A 159 5.89 19.43 7.26
C VAL A 159 7.01 20.47 7.10
N ILE A 160 7.73 20.47 5.97
CA ILE A 160 8.76 21.48 5.67
C ILE A 160 8.14 22.88 5.54
N GLY A 161 6.96 22.96 4.93
CA GLY A 161 6.22 24.21 4.77
C GLY A 161 5.53 24.71 6.04
N PHE A 162 5.59 23.95 7.14
CA PHE A 162 5.08 24.38 8.44
C PHE A 162 6.08 25.33 9.10
N SER A 163 5.70 26.61 9.20
CA SER A 163 6.40 27.58 10.04
C SER A 163 5.64 27.73 11.35
N PRO A 164 6.20 27.30 12.49
CA PRO A 164 5.57 27.53 13.79
C PRO A 164 5.49 29.03 14.11
N ASP A 165 4.38 29.46 14.72
CA ASP A 165 4.12 30.88 15.02
C ASP A 165 4.99 31.43 16.16
N ARG A 166 5.65 30.57 16.95
CA ARG A 166 6.47 30.97 18.10
C ARG A 166 7.69 30.07 18.26
N TYR A 167 8.76 30.60 18.86
CA TYR A 167 9.83 29.77 19.43
C TYR A 167 9.22 28.83 20.47
N HIS A 168 9.13 27.54 20.14
CA HIS A 168 8.62 26.54 21.07
C HIS A 168 9.76 26.05 21.96
N ASN A 169 9.51 25.99 23.26
CA ASN A 169 10.42 25.38 24.23
C ASN A 169 9.93 23.98 24.64
N ASN A 170 8.90 23.45 23.96
CA ASN A 170 8.20 22.23 24.37
C ASN A 170 7.65 21.46 23.15
N GLU A 171 8.03 20.18 23.07
CA GLU A 171 7.59 19.21 22.06
C GLU A 171 6.07 19.14 21.94
N SER A 172 5.32 19.04 23.06
CA SER A 172 3.86 18.86 23.04
C SER A 172 3.10 20.03 22.40
N LYS A 173 3.60 21.26 22.55
CA LYS A 173 3.02 22.45 21.88
C LYS A 173 3.25 22.37 20.37
N TYR A 174 4.48 22.07 19.97
CA TYR A 174 4.83 21.87 18.57
C TYR A 174 4.00 20.76 17.91
N GLN A 175 3.85 19.60 18.58
CA GLN A 175 2.99 18.52 18.09
C GLN A 175 1.55 18.97 17.86
N THR A 176 1.02 19.82 18.75
CA THR A 176 -0.37 20.30 18.67
C THR A 176 -0.56 21.30 17.54
N GLU A 177 0.39 22.21 17.34
CA GLU A 177 0.35 23.18 16.24
C GLU A 177 0.57 22.52 14.89
N LEU A 178 1.56 21.61 14.79
CA LEU A 178 1.79 20.83 13.57
C LEU A 178 0.57 19.98 13.23
N LEU A 179 -0.07 19.34 14.22
CA LEU A 179 -1.32 18.62 14.02
C LEU A 179 -2.44 19.52 13.48
N GLY A 180 -2.63 20.70 14.07
CA GLY A 180 -3.62 21.68 13.62
C GLY A 180 -3.37 22.12 12.18
N TYR A 181 -2.11 22.43 11.86
CA TYR A 181 -1.68 22.79 10.51
C TYR A 181 -1.93 21.65 9.52
N LEU A 182 -1.49 20.43 9.82
CA LEU A 182 -1.63 19.28 8.92
C LEU A 182 -3.10 18.93 8.70
N LYS A 183 -3.96 19.02 9.72
CA LYS A 183 -5.41 18.83 9.58
C LYS A 183 -6.06 19.84 8.66
N GLY A 184 -5.55 21.08 8.61
CA GLY A 184 -6.03 22.10 7.67
C GLY A 184 -5.42 21.96 6.27
N ASN A 185 -4.12 21.63 6.19
CA ASN A 185 -3.34 21.67 4.97
C ASN A 185 -3.49 20.40 4.12
N LEU A 186 -3.38 19.22 4.73
CA LEU A 186 -3.34 17.95 4.00
C LEU A 186 -4.63 17.68 3.21
N PRO A 187 -5.85 17.91 3.72
CA PRO A 187 -7.06 17.74 2.92
C PRO A 187 -7.06 18.56 1.63
N GLN A 188 -6.50 19.78 1.67
CA GLN A 188 -6.39 20.63 0.48
C GLN A 188 -5.36 20.08 -0.52
N ARG A 189 -4.22 19.57 -0.01
CA ARG A 189 -3.14 19.00 -0.84
C ARG A 189 -3.52 17.65 -1.46
N PHE A 190 -4.31 16.85 -0.75
CA PHE A 190 -4.78 15.53 -1.20
C PHE A 190 -6.13 15.59 -1.95
N GLY A 191 -6.70 16.79 -2.10
CA GLY A 191 -7.91 17.04 -2.87
C GLY A 191 -9.12 16.24 -2.37
N LYS A 192 -9.66 15.37 -3.22
CA LYS A 192 -10.84 14.55 -2.89
C LYS A 192 -10.54 13.35 -1.98
N ALA A 193 -9.26 13.05 -1.71
CA ALA A 193 -8.92 11.90 -0.89
C ALA A 193 -9.17 12.17 0.60
N LYS A 194 -9.77 11.20 1.29
CA LYS A 194 -9.97 11.28 2.73
C LYS A 194 -8.60 11.18 3.42
N VAL A 195 -8.28 12.20 4.20
CA VAL A 195 -7.10 12.24 5.07
C VAL A 195 -7.58 12.27 6.50
N ASP A 196 -7.08 11.35 7.31
CA ASP A 196 -7.24 11.40 8.76
C ASP A 196 -5.87 11.62 9.40
N THR A 197 -5.82 12.41 10.47
CA THR A 197 -4.60 12.70 11.21
C THR A 197 -4.87 12.56 12.69
N THR A 198 -4.30 11.51 13.28
CA THR A 198 -4.52 11.12 14.67
C THR A 198 -3.29 11.41 15.51
N LYS A 199 -3.48 12.01 16.69
CA LYS A 199 -2.44 12.27 17.69
C LYS A 199 -2.28 11.07 18.61
N GLU A 200 -1.05 10.79 19.03
CA GLU A 200 -0.69 9.75 19.99
C GLU A 200 -1.28 8.38 19.63
N TYR A 201 -1.08 7.95 18.39
CA TYR A 201 -1.63 6.68 17.92
C TYR A 201 -0.98 5.53 18.70
N LYS A 202 -1.78 4.81 19.48
CA LYS A 202 -1.35 3.66 20.28
C LYS A 202 -1.61 2.38 19.51
N PHE A 203 -0.55 1.60 19.31
CA PHE A 203 -0.65 0.25 18.77
C PHE A 203 -1.15 -0.71 19.85
N LYS A 204 -1.62 -1.90 19.42
CA LYS A 204 -2.22 -2.91 20.30
C LYS A 204 -1.27 -3.43 21.39
N ASP A 205 0.03 -3.31 21.18
CA ASP A 205 1.07 -3.71 22.14
C ASP A 205 1.49 -2.57 23.09
N GLY A 206 0.80 -1.42 23.05
CA GLY A 206 1.06 -0.27 23.90
C GLY A 206 2.12 0.69 23.37
N ARG A 207 2.79 0.38 22.25
CA ARG A 207 3.70 1.33 21.59
C ARG A 207 2.92 2.51 21.02
N ARG A 208 3.58 3.66 20.87
CA ARG A 208 2.99 4.91 20.39
C ARG A 208 3.83 5.49 19.27
N VAL A 209 3.16 6.12 18.30
CA VAL A 209 3.75 7.11 17.39
C VAL A 209 3.08 8.46 17.64
N ASP A 210 3.85 9.54 17.56
CA ASP A 210 3.37 10.88 17.91
C ASP A 210 2.17 11.33 17.08
N LEU A 211 2.25 11.21 15.74
CA LEU A 211 1.12 11.42 14.85
C LEU A 211 1.06 10.31 13.79
N VAL A 212 -0.15 9.94 13.37
CA VAL A 212 -0.35 9.05 12.22
C VAL A 212 -1.28 9.72 11.23
N ILE A 213 -0.85 9.77 9.97
CA ILE A 213 -1.65 10.22 8.85
C ILE A 213 -2.13 8.97 8.10
N ASN A 214 -3.45 8.76 8.07
CA ASN A 214 -4.06 7.73 7.25
C ASN A 214 -4.65 8.39 6.00
N THR A 215 -4.19 7.97 4.82
CA THR A 215 -4.73 8.45 3.55
C THR A 215 -4.59 7.37 2.49
N GLN A 216 -5.65 7.18 1.71
CA GLN A 216 -5.67 6.24 0.58
C GLN A 216 -5.20 4.81 0.94
N GLY A 217 -5.44 4.37 2.18
CA GLY A 217 -5.04 3.05 2.66
C GLY A 217 -3.60 2.94 3.17
N TYR A 218 -2.84 4.03 3.18
CA TYR A 218 -1.48 4.09 3.72
C TYR A 218 -1.46 4.77 5.10
N ASN A 219 -0.62 4.26 5.98
CA ASN A 219 -0.32 4.81 7.31
C ASN A 219 1.09 5.42 7.32
N VAL A 220 1.15 6.75 7.33
CA VAL A 220 2.41 7.48 7.49
C VAL A 220 2.55 7.92 8.94
N GLY A 221 3.55 7.40 9.63
CA GLY A 221 3.89 7.82 10.99
C GLY A 221 4.74 9.09 10.97
N LEU A 222 4.51 10.00 11.91
CA LEU A 222 5.39 11.12 12.20
C LEU A 222 5.85 10.98 13.64
N GLU A 223 7.17 10.96 13.84
CA GLU A 223 7.81 10.99 15.15
C GLU A 223 8.49 12.35 15.31
N LEU A 224 8.04 13.11 16.30
CA LEU A 224 8.39 14.51 16.47
C LEU A 224 9.38 14.62 17.62
N LYS A 225 10.48 15.34 17.42
CA LYS A 225 11.54 15.46 18.41
C LYS A 225 11.91 16.92 18.58
N TYR A 226 12.00 17.37 19.83
CA TYR A 226 12.46 18.72 20.10
C TYR A 226 13.94 18.90 19.76
N SER A 227 14.77 17.93 20.12
CA SER A 227 16.18 17.90 19.72
C SER A 227 16.69 16.46 19.69
N LEU A 228 17.35 16.06 18.60
CA LEU A 228 18.09 14.80 18.54
C LEU A 228 19.58 14.95 18.83
N LYS A 229 20.03 16.13 19.29
CA LYS A 229 21.42 16.35 19.72
C LYS A 229 21.81 15.49 20.92
N ASN A 230 20.83 15.11 21.76
CA ASN A 230 21.05 14.22 22.89
C ASN A 230 21.11 12.76 22.40
N SER A 231 22.27 12.12 22.58
CA SER A 231 22.51 10.74 22.17
C SER A 231 21.51 9.74 22.79
N GLY A 232 21.00 10.00 24.00
CA GLY A 232 19.99 9.17 24.64
C GLY A 232 18.64 9.20 23.91
N GLN A 233 18.20 10.37 23.43
CA GLN A 233 16.97 10.49 22.65
C GLN A 233 17.12 9.84 21.27
N LEU A 234 18.28 10.02 20.64
CA LEU A 234 18.59 9.38 19.35
C LEU A 234 18.57 7.85 19.45
N HIS A 235 19.25 7.25 20.43
CA HIS A 235 19.26 5.79 20.57
C HIS A 235 17.86 5.22 20.87
N ARG A 236 17.04 5.91 21.67
CA ARG A 236 15.65 5.52 21.90
C ARG A 236 14.84 5.54 20.60
N LEU A 237 14.97 6.61 19.81
CA LEU A 237 14.31 6.72 18.52
C LEU A 237 14.73 5.59 17.56
N ILE A 238 16.04 5.33 17.45
CA ILE A 238 16.56 4.25 16.60
C ILE A 238 15.93 2.90 16.99
N GLY A 239 15.84 2.60 18.29
CA GLY A 239 15.19 1.39 18.78
C GLY A 239 13.71 1.31 18.40
N GLN A 240 12.98 2.42 18.50
CA GLN A 240 11.57 2.51 18.10
C GLN A 240 11.36 2.30 16.60
N ILE A 241 12.28 2.77 15.75
CA ILE A 241 12.15 2.68 14.29
C ILE A 241 12.21 1.24 13.79
N TYR A 242 13.14 0.42 14.32
CA TYR A 242 13.20 -1.01 13.99
C TYR A 242 11.91 -1.74 14.33
N ASP A 243 11.25 -1.28 15.38
CA ASP A 243 10.02 -1.83 15.89
C ASP A 243 8.79 -1.42 15.07
N TYR A 244 8.79 -0.22 14.49
CA TYR A 244 7.65 0.35 13.77
C TYR A 244 7.33 -0.33 12.44
N SER A 245 8.29 -1.00 11.79
CA SER A 245 8.00 -1.79 10.58
C SER A 245 7.02 -2.93 10.85
N SER A 246 7.09 -3.52 12.06
CA SER A 246 6.19 -4.60 12.51
C SER A 246 4.77 -4.13 12.89
N LEU A 247 4.54 -2.81 12.94
CA LEU A 247 3.34 -2.20 13.50
C LEU A 247 2.29 -1.78 12.45
N GLY A 248 2.55 -2.04 11.16
CA GLY A 248 1.62 -1.69 10.08
C GLY A 248 1.68 -0.22 9.66
N LEU A 249 2.80 0.45 9.94
CA LEU A 249 3.15 1.70 9.26
C LEU A 249 3.72 1.39 7.87
N ASP A 250 3.31 2.17 6.88
CA ASP A 250 3.83 2.05 5.52
C ASP A 250 5.07 2.91 5.32
N ALA A 251 5.22 3.99 6.08
CA ALA A 251 6.41 4.85 6.09
C ALA A 251 6.50 5.69 7.38
N LEU A 252 7.68 6.26 7.63
CA LEU A 252 7.96 7.09 8.79
C LEU A 252 8.68 8.39 8.42
N LEU A 253 8.19 9.50 8.96
CA LEU A 253 8.88 10.79 8.99
C LEU A 253 9.36 11.06 10.41
N VAL A 254 10.67 11.25 10.57
CA VAL A 254 11.26 11.79 11.80
C VAL A 254 11.44 13.28 11.61
N VAL A 255 10.86 14.09 12.48
CA VAL A 255 10.97 15.55 12.42
C VAL A 255 11.68 16.04 13.67
N ASP A 256 12.94 16.46 13.51
CA ASP A 256 13.70 17.18 14.53
C ASP A 256 13.54 18.69 14.31
N TYR A 257 13.16 19.40 15.37
CA TYR A 257 13.03 20.86 15.29
C TYR A 257 14.39 21.55 15.12
N ASN A 258 15.45 20.96 15.68
CA ASN A 258 16.79 21.52 15.63
C ASN A 258 17.58 21.00 14.41
N ILE A 259 18.60 21.76 14.01
CA ILE A 259 19.62 21.26 13.08
C ILE A 259 20.42 20.15 13.78
N LEU A 260 20.56 19.02 13.10
CA LEU A 260 21.38 17.89 13.53
C LEU A 260 22.87 18.20 13.36
N ASP A 261 23.69 17.70 14.27
CA ASP A 261 25.13 17.59 14.00
C ASP A 261 25.42 16.45 13.00
N ASP A 262 26.57 16.54 12.32
CA ASP A 262 26.97 15.61 11.25
C ASP A 262 27.04 14.16 11.73
N SER A 263 27.41 13.93 13.00
CA SER A 263 27.52 12.58 13.56
C SER A 263 26.13 11.93 13.68
N ASN A 264 25.16 12.66 14.23
CA ASN A 264 23.80 12.19 14.40
C ASN A 264 23.06 12.10 13.05
N ALA A 265 23.30 13.04 12.13
CA ALA A 265 22.82 12.97 10.76
C ALA A 265 23.31 11.69 10.04
N THR A 266 24.59 11.37 10.17
CA THR A 266 25.18 10.14 9.60
C THR A 266 24.50 8.88 10.14
N LYS A 267 24.31 8.79 11.46
CA LYS A 267 23.62 7.64 12.09
C LYS A 267 22.19 7.46 11.59
N LEU A 268 21.45 8.57 11.39
CA LEU A 268 20.09 8.53 10.89
C LEU A 268 20.03 8.16 9.40
N ARG A 269 20.99 8.61 8.59
CA ARG A 269 21.14 8.15 7.19
C ARG A 269 21.45 6.66 7.10
N ASP A 270 22.36 6.18 7.95
CA ASP A 270 22.66 4.74 8.03
C ASP A 270 21.41 3.95 8.41
N LEU A 271 20.60 4.46 9.34
CA LEU A 271 19.33 3.83 9.70
C LEU A 271 18.35 3.79 8.52
N LYS A 272 18.23 4.87 7.75
CA LYS A 272 17.37 4.94 6.56
C LYS A 272 17.67 3.82 5.57
N SER A 273 18.94 3.46 5.39
CA SER A 273 19.33 2.35 4.50
C SER A 273 19.02 0.95 5.03
N LYS A 274 18.77 0.82 6.35
CA LYS A 274 18.56 -0.46 7.05
C LYS A 274 17.10 -0.67 7.48
N SER A 275 16.23 0.31 7.28
CA SER A 275 14.83 0.23 7.67
C SER A 275 14.02 -0.51 6.62
N ASP A 276 13.08 -1.36 7.07
CA ASP A 276 12.15 -2.10 6.20
C ASP A 276 11.05 -1.21 5.60
N ILE A 277 10.87 0.01 6.13
CA ILE A 277 9.91 0.99 5.65
C ILE A 277 10.65 2.25 5.18
N PRO A 278 10.12 3.00 4.20
CA PRO A 278 10.64 4.30 3.82
C PRO A 278 10.75 5.23 5.04
N LEU A 279 11.96 5.72 5.29
CA LEU A 279 12.28 6.64 6.36
C LEU A 279 12.72 7.99 5.77
N ILE A 280 12.07 9.06 6.20
CA ILE A 280 12.44 10.45 5.86
C ILE A 280 12.82 11.15 7.17
N ILE A 281 13.96 11.84 7.17
CA ILE A 281 14.42 12.63 8.31
C ILE A 281 14.39 14.10 7.91
N ILE A 282 13.66 14.91 8.67
CA ILE A 282 13.59 16.36 8.51
C ILE A 282 14.20 16.96 9.77
N ALA A 283 15.25 17.76 9.64
CA ALA A 283 15.88 18.46 10.76
C ALA A 283 16.02 19.94 10.46
N GLY A 284 15.61 20.81 11.39
CA GLY A 284 15.71 22.26 11.20
C GLY A 284 14.95 22.76 9.96
N GLY A 285 13.93 22.04 9.52
CA GLY A 285 13.12 22.39 8.34
C GLY A 285 13.66 21.88 7.00
N VAL A 286 14.71 21.05 6.97
CA VAL A 286 15.24 20.45 5.72
C VAL A 286 15.37 18.93 5.81
N GLU A 287 15.23 18.24 4.69
CA GLU A 287 15.50 16.79 4.62
C GLU A 287 17.01 16.53 4.74
N VAL A 288 17.40 15.54 5.55
CA VAL A 288 18.80 15.20 5.87
C VAL A 288 19.21 13.85 5.31
#